data_AF-A0A0K0F274-F1
#
_entry.id   AF-A0A0K0F274-F1
#
_cell.length_a   1.000
_cell.length_b   1.000
_cell.length_c   1.000
_cell.angle_alpha   90.00
_cell.angle_beta   90.00
_cell.angle_gamma   90.00
#
_symmetry.space_group_name_H-M   'P 1'
#
loop_
_entity.id
_entity.type
_entity.pdbx_description
1 polymer ?
#
loop_
_entity_poly.entity_id
_entity_poly.type
_entity_poly.pdbx_seq_one_letter_code
_entity_poly.pdbx_strand_id
1 'polypeptide(L)'
;MVVRKATPGQYRLIANMRRTNSITNKYLYNIPNQKKLFQQIDSFDYCSKLDLVDSFYQISIPKESRKNMAIRTNLSKFQFKKLVQGATNNAAKMQRAL
;
A
#
# COMPACT_ATOMS: atom_id res chain seq x y z
N MET A 1 4.49 3.49 -14.86
CA MET A 1 3.55 3.62 -15.99
C MET A 1 2.46 4.58 -15.58
N VAL A 2 2.07 5.51 -16.44
CA VAL A 2 0.98 6.45 -16.15
C VAL A 2 -0.32 5.86 -16.69
N VAL A 3 -1.34 5.78 -15.85
CA VAL A 3 -2.66 5.22 -16.19
C VAL A 3 -3.71 6.31 -16.04
N ARG A 4 -4.61 6.46 -17.02
CA ARG A 4 -5.72 7.42 -16.95
C ARG A 4 -6.72 6.99 -15.87
N LYS A 5 -7.19 7.95 -15.07
CA LYS A 5 -8.36 7.73 -14.21
C LYS A 5 -9.63 7.85 -15.05
N ALA A 6 -10.74 7.36 -14.52
CA ALA A 6 -12.06 7.55 -15.12
C ALA A 6 -12.41 9.05 -15.22
N THR A 7 -11.96 9.86 -14.25
CA THR A 7 -12.08 11.31 -14.29
C THR A 7 -11.17 11.90 -15.39
N PRO A 8 -11.73 12.61 -16.38
CA PRO A 8 -10.94 13.23 -17.44
C PRO A 8 -9.85 14.14 -16.89
N GLY A 9 -8.68 14.12 -17.54
CA GLY A 9 -7.52 14.93 -17.15
C GLY A 9 -6.75 14.41 -15.92
N GLN A 10 -7.25 13.40 -15.20
CA GLN A 10 -6.53 12.84 -14.07
C GLN A 10 -5.79 11.55 -14.41
N TYR A 11 -4.61 11.37 -13.79
CA TYR A 11 -3.73 10.23 -14.05
C TYR A 11 -3.21 9.63 -12.73
N ARG A 12 -2.84 8.34 -12.77
CA ARG A 12 -2.20 7.60 -11.69
C ARG A 12 -0.82 7.14 -12.10
N LEU A 13 0.16 7.33 -11.23
CA LEU A 13 1.46 6.70 -11.36
C LEU A 13 1.38 5.27 -10.80
N ILE A 14 1.49 4.27 -11.68
CA ILE A 14 1.53 2.86 -11.29
C ILE A 14 2.97 2.35 -11.40
N ALA A 15 3.54 1.95 -10.26
CA ALA A 15 4.85 1.30 -10.21
C ALA A 15 4.72 -0.18 -10.59
N ASN A 16 5.50 -0.65 -11.58
CA ASN A 16 5.53 -2.07 -11.91
C ASN A 16 6.43 -2.81 -10.93
N MET A 17 5.84 -3.34 -9.86
CA MET A 17 6.55 -4.03 -8.78
C MET A 17 6.69 -5.54 -8.98
N ARG A 18 6.25 -6.11 -10.11
CA ARG A 18 6.17 -7.57 -10.31
C ARG A 18 7.49 -8.30 -10.06
N ARG A 19 8.61 -7.79 -10.60
CA ARG A 19 9.94 -8.39 -10.42
C ARG A 19 10.45 -8.22 -8.98
N THR A 20 10.21 -7.07 -8.36
CA THR A 20 10.56 -6.87 -6.94
C THR A 20 9.74 -7.82 -6.06
N ASN A 21 8.46 -7.98 -6.36
CA ASN A 21 7.55 -8.85 -5.62
C ASN A 21 7.95 -10.33 -5.70
N SER A 22 8.48 -10.79 -6.84
CA SER A 22 8.89 -12.20 -7.01
C SER A 22 10.13 -12.56 -6.18
N ILE A 23 10.99 -11.58 -5.88
CA ILE A 23 12.20 -11.78 -5.08
C ILE A 23 12.03 -11.33 -3.61
N THR A 24 10.90 -10.71 -3.29
CA THR A 24 10.63 -10.21 -1.93
C THR A 24 10.13 -11.35 -1.06
N ASN A 25 10.82 -11.58 0.06
CA ASN A 25 10.34 -12.49 1.10
C ASN A 25 8.97 -12.04 1.60
N LYS A 26 7.96 -12.90 1.49
CA LYS A 26 6.59 -12.58 1.87
C LYS A 26 6.50 -12.39 3.38
N TYR A 27 5.96 -11.26 3.80
CA TYR A 27 5.65 -10.99 5.19
C TYR A 27 4.20 -11.39 5.46
N LEU A 28 4.02 -12.55 6.10
CA LEU A 28 2.71 -13.04 6.51
C LEU A 28 2.31 -12.34 7.81
N TYR A 29 1.54 -11.25 7.69
CA TYR A 29 0.85 -10.65 8.81
C TYR A 29 -0.58 -11.19 8.86
N ASN A 30 -1.05 -11.54 10.06
CA ASN A 30 -2.39 -12.10 10.21
C ASN A 30 -3.43 -10.99 10.06
N ILE A 31 -3.97 -10.83 8.85
CA ILE A 31 -5.08 -9.92 8.59
C ILE A 31 -6.37 -10.67 8.97
N PRO A 32 -7.14 -10.19 9.95
CA PRO A 32 -8.36 -10.88 10.37
C PRO A 32 -9.36 -10.94 9.22
N ASN A 33 -10.09 -12.04 9.13
CA ASN A 33 -11.22 -12.14 8.21
C ASN A 33 -12.28 -11.12 8.63
N GLN A 34 -12.86 -10.42 7.65
CA GLN A 34 -13.91 -9.43 7.87
C GLN A 34 -15.08 -9.97 8.71
N LYS A 35 -15.50 -11.23 8.53
CA LYS A 35 -16.54 -11.86 9.38
C LYS A 35 -16.11 -11.98 10.83
N LYS A 36 -14.87 -12.39 11.08
CA LYS A 36 -14.31 -12.48 12.44
C LYS A 36 -14.22 -11.11 13.10
N LEU A 37 -13.86 -10.08 12.32
CA LEU A 37 -13.81 -8.71 12.81
C LEU A 37 -15.19 -8.22 13.26
N PHE A 38 -16.23 -8.46 12.46
CA PHE A 38 -17.60 -8.05 12.83
C PHE A 38 -18.17 -8.85 14.00
N GLN A 39 -17.79 -10.11 14.17
CA GLN A 39 -18.19 -10.91 15.34
C GLN A 39 -17.57 -10.40 16.65
N GLN A 40 -16.46 -9.66 16.58
CA GLN A 40 -15.82 -9.05 17.75
C GLN A 40 -16.43 -7.69 18.13
N ILE A 41 -17.30 -7.15 17.29
CA ILE A 41 -17.97 -5.88 17.56
C ILE A 41 -19.28 -6.19 18.27
N ASP A 42 -19.38 -5.79 19.53
CA ASP A 42 -20.60 -5.89 20.34
C ASP A 42 -21.68 -4.89 19.87
N SER A 43 -22.87 -4.96 20.46
CA SER A 43 -23.96 -4.01 20.21
C SER A 43 -23.52 -2.57 20.50
N PHE A 44 -23.76 -1.68 19.55
CA PHE A 44 -23.50 -0.24 19.68
C PHE A 44 -24.73 0.55 19.20
N ASP A 45 -24.98 1.71 19.82
CA ASP A 45 -26.06 2.62 19.40
C ASP A 45 -25.63 3.53 18.23
N TYR A 46 -24.32 3.81 18.12
CA TYR A 46 -23.75 4.70 17.10
C TYR A 46 -22.39 4.18 16.63
N CYS A 47 -22.10 4.33 15.33
CA CYS A 47 -20.82 3.97 14.72
C CYS A 47 -20.35 5.06 13.76
N SER A 48 -19.06 5.36 13.80
CA SER A 48 -18.37 6.24 12.85
C SER A 48 -17.25 5.48 12.15
N LYS A 49 -17.12 5.67 10.84
CA LYS A 49 -16.06 5.07 10.03
C LYS A 49 -15.14 6.15 9.49
N LEU A 50 -13.84 5.93 9.65
CA LEU A 50 -12.80 6.75 9.02
C LEU A 50 -12.14 5.95 7.89
N ASP A 51 -11.91 6.59 6.76
CA ASP A 51 -11.14 6.03 5.65
C ASP A 51 -9.83 6.82 5.49
N LEU A 52 -8.71 6.11 5.40
CA LEU A 52 -7.40 6.73 5.27
C LEU A 52 -7.07 6.89 3.78
N VAL A 53 -7.25 8.11 3.27
CA VAL A 53 -6.92 8.45 1.89
C VAL A 53 -5.42 8.22 1.62
N ASP A 54 -5.12 7.46 0.58
CA ASP A 54 -3.74 7.20 0.12
C ASP A 54 -2.80 6.70 1.24
N SER A 55 -3.36 5.94 2.18
CA SER A 55 -2.73 5.46 3.43
C SER A 55 -1.32 4.88 3.27
N PHE A 56 -1.07 4.13 2.19
CA PHE A 56 0.26 3.57 1.93
C PHE A 56 1.35 4.66 1.87
N TYR A 57 1.06 5.79 1.23
CA TYR A 57 2.03 6.86 1.06
C TYR A 57 2.30 7.64 2.36
N GLN A 58 1.54 7.38 3.42
CA GLN A 58 1.77 7.98 4.74
C GLN A 58 2.89 7.24 5.51
N ILE A 59 3.03 5.92 5.30
CA ILE A 59 3.96 5.07 6.05
C ILE A 59 5.34 5.05 5.39
N SER A 60 6.40 5.30 6.19
CA SER A 60 7.78 5.36 5.71
C SER A 60 8.40 3.98 5.49
N ILE A 61 9.18 3.86 4.41
CA ILE A 61 10.05 2.69 4.17
C ILE A 61 11.40 2.91 4.86
N PRO A 62 11.95 1.88 5.56
CA PRO A 62 13.30 1.92 6.12
C PRO A 62 14.35 2.30 5.07
N LYS A 63 15.34 3.13 5.44
CA LYS A 63 16.26 3.75 4.47
C LYS A 63 17.01 2.70 3.63
N GLU A 64 17.43 1.61 4.26
CA GLU A 64 18.13 0.47 3.68
C GLU A 64 17.30 -0.30 2.64
N SER A 65 15.98 -0.28 2.78
CA SER A 65 15.04 -0.98 1.87
C SER A 65 14.61 -0.14 0.67
N ARG A 66 14.81 1.20 0.70
CA ARG A 66 14.35 2.11 -0.36
C ARG A 66 14.96 1.80 -1.73
N LYS A 67 16.21 1.32 -1.76
CA LYS A 67 16.90 0.92 -3.00
C LYS A 67 16.17 -0.18 -3.77
N ASN A 68 15.43 -1.04 -3.08
CA ASN A 68 14.65 -2.12 -3.68
C ASN A 68 13.31 -1.63 -4.27
N MET A 69 12.93 -0.39 -3.95
CA MET A 69 11.69 0.27 -4.37
C MET A 69 11.97 1.34 -5.42
N ALA A 70 13.04 1.16 -6.20
CA ALA A 70 13.39 2.04 -7.29
C ALA A 70 12.46 1.82 -8.51
N ILE A 71 12.10 2.91 -9.17
CA ILE A 71 11.39 2.93 -10.44
C ILE A 71 12.20 3.69 -11.47
N ARG A 72 12.12 3.24 -12.73
CA ARG A 72 12.64 3.97 -13.87
C ARG A 72 11.50 4.67 -14.60
N THR A 73 11.69 5.95 -14.84
CA THR A 73 10.81 6.77 -15.69
C THR A 73 11.62 7.25 -16.91
N ASN A 74 10.96 7.86 -17.88
CA ASN A 74 11.64 8.48 -19.02
C ASN A 74 12.50 9.68 -18.60
N LEU A 75 12.21 10.28 -17.44
CA LEU A 75 12.94 11.44 -16.93
C LEU A 75 14.19 11.00 -16.16
N SER A 76 14.03 10.09 -15.21
CA SER A 76 15.13 9.62 -14.36
C SER A 76 14.75 8.34 -13.60
N LYS A 77 15.69 7.86 -12.79
CA LYS A 77 15.48 6.83 -11.77
C LYS A 77 15.07 7.50 -10.46
N PHE A 78 13.97 7.04 -9.89
CA PHE A 78 13.47 7.50 -8.60
C PHE A 78 13.33 6.31 -7.65
N GLN A 79 13.25 6.56 -6.36
CA GLN A 79 12.94 5.53 -5.37
C GLN A 79 11.87 6.00 -4.41
N PHE A 80 10.97 5.11 -4.03
CA PHE A 80 9.95 5.43 -3.05
C PHE A 80 10.55 5.49 -1.64
N LYS A 81 10.18 6.55 -0.90
CA LYS A 81 10.52 6.72 0.53
C LYS A 81 9.39 6.26 1.46
N LYS A 82 8.20 6.05 0.89
CA LYS A 82 6.94 5.67 1.54
C LYS A 82 6.40 4.41 0.89
N LEU A 83 5.50 3.68 1.55
CA LEU A 83 4.90 2.49 0.94
C LEU A 83 4.21 2.88 -0.36
N VAL A 84 4.25 1.97 -1.33
CA VAL A 84 3.69 2.14 -2.67
C VAL A 84 2.64 1.07 -2.94
N GLN A 85 1.60 1.44 -3.67
CA GLN A 85 0.60 0.48 -4.14
C GLN A 85 1.23 -0.58 -5.05
N GLY A 86 0.80 -1.83 -4.90
CA GLY A 86 1.23 -2.95 -5.74
C GLY A 86 2.48 -3.71 -5.26
N ALA A 87 3.13 -3.32 -4.15
CA ALA A 87 4.20 -4.12 -3.56
C ALA A 87 3.66 -5.14 -2.53
N THR A 88 4.15 -6.38 -2.56
CA THR A 88 3.57 -7.54 -1.87
C THR A 88 3.31 -7.33 -0.37
N ASN A 89 4.26 -6.73 0.35
CA ASN A 89 4.21 -6.66 1.82
C ASN A 89 3.56 -5.37 2.35
N ASN A 90 3.17 -4.43 1.47
CA ASN A 90 2.77 -3.11 1.92
C ASN A 90 1.40 -3.09 2.61
N ALA A 91 0.47 -3.94 2.20
CA ALA A 91 -0.81 -4.13 2.89
C ALA A 91 -0.61 -4.65 4.33
N ALA A 92 0.22 -5.68 4.49
CA ALA A 92 0.57 -6.23 5.80
C ALA A 92 1.30 -5.20 6.68
N LYS A 93 2.20 -4.41 6.11
CA LYS A 93 2.89 -3.32 6.82
C LYS A 93 1.94 -2.21 7.25
N MET A 94 0.96 -1.86 6.41
CA MET A 94 -0.08 -0.90 6.78
C MET A 94 -0.91 -1.41 7.95
N GLN A 95 -1.42 -2.64 7.87
CA GLN A 95 -2.24 -3.22 8.94
C GLN A 95 -1.48 -3.31 10.26
N ARG A 96 -0.17 -3.58 10.24
CA ARG A 96 0.67 -3.61 11.45
C ARG A 96 0.91 -2.22 12.06
N ALA A 97 0.90 -1.17 11.24
CA ALA A 97 1.19 0.19 11.67
C ALA A 97 -0.05 0.91 12.21
N LEU A 98 -1.24 0.41 11.88
CA LEU A 98 -2.52 0.77 12.48
C LEU A 98 -2.71 -0.02 13.78
#